data_AF-A0A7R9WZS0-F1
#
_entry.id   AF-A0A7R9WZS0-F1
#
_cell.length_a   1.000
_cell.length_b   1.000
_cell.length_c   1.000
_cell.angle_alpha   90.00
_cell.angle_beta   90.00
_cell.angle_gamma   90.00
#
_symmetry.space_group_name_H-M   'P 1'
#
loop_
_entity.id
_entity.type
_entity.pdbx_description
1 polymer ?
#
loop_
_entity_poly.entity_id
_entity_poly.type
_entity_poly.pdbx_seq_one_letter_code
_entity_poly.pdbx_strand_id
1 'polypeptide(L)'
;NIKSNSGLTPLYLACSSGRKAIVEYLMESDRIDVDGNIKDNKGRTVLHGACRHDNAETVKYLLESGRVPITMEDNDGSTLIHHACWSERPDALKHLVQSSHVNVDAYINKQNKKGSTPLHGACWFGRIDVVRYMMESDGIGVDIDVNVRNNNGDTPLHSACRSGNKEMIAYLLDLDELDVRPEVIGPNHRGDSLL
;
A
#
# COMPACT_ATOMS: atom_id res chain seq x y z
N ASN A 1 -6.17 13.28 -21.72
CA ASN A 1 -5.59 11.92 -21.87
C ASN A 1 -4.14 11.87 -22.39
N ILE A 2 -3.54 12.99 -22.86
CA ILE A 2 -2.12 13.03 -23.26
C ILE A 2 -1.21 12.72 -22.06
N LYS A 3 -0.10 12.02 -22.31
CA LYS A 3 0.87 11.59 -21.30
C LYS A 3 2.20 12.34 -21.44
N SER A 4 2.84 12.66 -20.33
CA SER A 4 4.24 13.09 -20.29
C SER A 4 5.20 11.93 -20.63
N ASN A 5 6.51 12.20 -20.70
CA ASN A 5 7.54 11.17 -20.87
C ASN A 5 7.54 10.09 -19.76
N SER A 6 7.06 10.44 -18.56
CA SER A 6 6.88 9.50 -17.45
C SER A 6 5.53 8.77 -17.46
N GLY A 7 4.71 9.01 -18.50
CA GLY A 7 3.40 8.40 -18.66
C GLY A 7 2.30 9.10 -17.87
N LEU A 8 2.52 10.30 -17.35
CA LEU A 8 1.57 10.98 -16.47
C LEU A 8 0.59 11.83 -17.28
N THR A 9 -0.71 11.69 -17.02
CA THR A 9 -1.73 12.60 -17.55
C THR A 9 -1.84 13.85 -16.67
N PRO A 10 -2.43 14.96 -17.16
CA PRO A 10 -2.76 16.10 -16.32
C PRO A 10 -3.62 15.73 -15.10
N LEU A 11 -4.57 14.82 -15.27
CA LEU A 11 -5.40 14.31 -14.17
C LEU A 11 -4.53 13.59 -13.13
N TYR A 12 -3.61 12.71 -13.56
CA TYR A 12 -2.69 12.05 -12.64
C TYR A 12 -1.91 13.07 -11.81
N LEU A 13 -1.35 14.10 -12.45
CA LEU A 13 -0.60 15.14 -11.76
C LEU A 13 -1.46 15.85 -10.71
N ALA A 14 -2.66 16.29 -11.08
CA ALA A 14 -3.61 16.93 -10.16
C ALA A 14 -3.93 16.02 -8.95
N CYS A 15 -4.18 14.73 -9.20
CA CYS A 15 -4.45 13.75 -8.14
C CYS A 15 -3.25 13.52 -7.23
N SER A 16 -2.05 13.35 -7.78
CA SER A 16 -0.82 13.13 -7.03
C SER A 16 -0.36 14.35 -6.23
N SER A 17 -0.75 15.55 -6.65
CA SER A 17 -0.48 16.81 -5.96
C SER A 17 -1.61 17.27 -5.02
N GLY A 18 -2.67 16.48 -4.85
CA GLY A 18 -3.76 16.79 -3.91
C GLY A 18 -4.61 17.99 -4.31
N ARG A 19 -4.62 18.35 -5.60
CA ARG A 19 -5.37 19.52 -6.09
C ARG A 19 -6.83 19.14 -6.36
N LYS A 20 -7.59 18.78 -5.32
CA LYS A 20 -8.98 18.29 -5.42
C LYS A 20 -9.86 19.15 -6.32
N ALA A 21 -9.88 20.47 -6.14
CA ALA A 21 -10.67 21.36 -6.99
C ALA A 21 -10.32 21.27 -8.49
N ILE A 22 -9.05 21.01 -8.82
CA ILE A 22 -8.63 20.78 -10.21
C ILE A 22 -9.04 19.39 -10.68
N VAL A 23 -9.00 18.38 -9.81
CA VAL A 23 -9.47 17.02 -10.12
C VAL A 23 -10.97 17.04 -10.45
N GLU A 24 -11.78 17.68 -9.59
CA GLU A 24 -13.22 17.90 -9.80
C GLU A 24 -13.47 18.62 -11.12
N TYR A 25 -12.83 19.79 -11.32
CA TYR A 25 -12.96 20.56 -12.54
C TYR A 25 -12.60 19.77 -13.81
N LEU A 26 -11.53 18.98 -13.79
CA LEU A 26 -11.13 18.16 -14.93
C LEU A 26 -12.14 17.04 -15.20
N MET A 27 -12.64 16.38 -14.15
CA MET A 27 -13.57 15.26 -14.31
C MET A 27 -14.95 15.73 -14.75
N GLU A 28 -15.47 16.81 -14.18
CA GLU A 28 -16.83 17.32 -14.44
C GLU A 28 -16.93 18.17 -15.72
N SER A 29 -15.79 18.47 -16.37
CA SER A 29 -15.78 19.28 -17.58
C SER A 29 -16.24 18.49 -18.80
N ASP A 30 -17.36 18.93 -19.40
CA ASP A 30 -17.84 18.43 -20.70
C ASP A 30 -16.94 18.82 -21.89
N ARG A 31 -15.91 19.64 -21.67
CA ARG A 31 -15.00 20.13 -22.73
C ARG A 31 -13.91 19.13 -23.08
N ILE A 32 -13.63 18.18 -22.21
CA ILE A 32 -12.55 17.21 -22.37
C ILE A 32 -13.04 15.83 -21.97
N ASP A 33 -12.69 14.82 -22.77
CA ASP A 33 -12.86 13.44 -22.36
C ASP A 33 -11.68 13.04 -21.46
N VAL A 34 -11.98 12.75 -20.19
CA VAL A 34 -11.00 12.38 -19.18
C VAL A 34 -11.15 10.91 -18.83
N ASP A 35 -10.12 10.15 -19.18
CA ASP A 35 -10.02 8.74 -18.83
C ASP A 35 -9.17 8.55 -17.56
N GLY A 36 -9.85 8.27 -16.45
CA GLY A 36 -9.24 7.97 -15.16
C GLY A 36 -8.54 6.61 -15.09
N ASN A 37 -8.69 5.76 -16.10
CA ASN A 37 -8.05 4.45 -16.17
C ASN A 37 -6.62 4.49 -16.70
N ILE A 38 -6.18 5.63 -17.25
CA ILE A 38 -4.84 5.74 -17.84
C ILE A 38 -3.77 5.50 -16.77
N LYS A 39 -2.93 4.50 -17.04
CA LYS A 39 -1.80 4.14 -16.20
C LYS A 39 -0.53 4.88 -16.61
N ASP A 40 0.30 5.21 -15.64
CA ASP A 40 1.66 5.70 -15.91
C ASP A 40 2.62 4.59 -16.36
N ASN A 41 3.90 4.91 -16.58
CA ASN A 41 4.90 3.93 -17.03
C ASN A 41 5.19 2.83 -15.98
N LYS A 42 4.74 3.00 -14.73
CA LYS A 42 4.83 1.99 -13.67
C LYS A 42 3.51 1.25 -13.46
N GLY A 43 2.52 1.45 -14.33
CA GLY A 43 1.21 0.79 -14.21
C GLY A 43 0.28 1.45 -13.19
N ARG A 44 0.64 2.60 -12.63
CA ARG A 44 -0.12 3.27 -11.56
C ARG A 44 -1.25 4.11 -12.15
N THR A 45 -2.44 3.99 -11.56
CA THR A 45 -3.60 4.85 -11.87
C THR A 45 -3.55 6.15 -11.09
N VAL A 46 -4.45 7.09 -11.39
CA VAL A 46 -4.56 8.36 -10.65
C VAL A 46 -4.82 8.15 -9.15
N LEU A 47 -5.56 7.10 -8.79
CA LEU A 47 -5.88 6.78 -7.39
C LEU A 47 -4.66 6.25 -6.63
N HIS A 48 -3.77 5.46 -7.27
CA HIS A 48 -2.48 5.09 -6.69
C HIS A 48 -1.64 6.33 -6.37
N GLY A 49 -1.60 7.30 -7.30
CA GLY A 49 -0.87 8.55 -7.11
C GLY A 49 -1.40 9.37 -5.94
N ALA A 50 -2.72 9.49 -5.80
CA ALA A 50 -3.36 10.17 -4.68
C ALA A 50 -3.09 9.47 -3.34
N CYS A 51 -3.20 8.14 -3.29
CA CYS A 51 -2.91 7.34 -2.09
C CYS A 51 -1.45 7.48 -1.65
N ARG A 52 -0.51 7.38 -2.59
CA ARG A 52 0.94 7.45 -2.30
C ARG A 52 1.39 8.75 -1.62
N HIS A 53 0.66 9.83 -1.87
CA HIS A 53 0.97 11.15 -1.32
C HIS A 53 -0.03 11.60 -0.26
N ASP A 54 -0.85 10.68 0.25
CA ASP A 54 -1.82 10.96 1.31
C ASP A 54 -2.79 12.12 0.99
N ASN A 55 -3.21 12.22 -0.27
CA ASN A 55 -4.16 13.24 -0.69
C ASN A 55 -5.59 12.80 -0.36
N ALA A 56 -5.88 12.69 0.95
CA ALA A 56 -7.07 12.10 1.55
C ALA A 56 -8.39 12.58 0.90
N GLU A 57 -8.58 13.89 0.77
CA GLU A 57 -9.77 14.48 0.17
C GLU A 57 -9.94 14.13 -1.32
N THR A 58 -8.83 14.03 -2.05
CA THR A 58 -8.84 13.57 -3.44
C THR A 58 -9.16 12.08 -3.50
N VAL A 59 -8.59 11.25 -2.61
CA VAL A 59 -8.90 9.81 -2.53
C VAL A 59 -10.39 9.60 -2.28
N LYS A 60 -10.95 10.29 -1.29
CA LYS A 60 -12.39 10.24 -0.98
C LYS A 60 -13.24 10.59 -2.19
N TYR A 61 -12.99 11.73 -2.83
CA TYR A 61 -13.72 12.16 -4.02
C TYR A 61 -13.63 11.12 -5.15
N LEU A 62 -12.42 10.59 -5.42
CA LEU A 62 -12.22 9.60 -6.48
C LEU A 62 -12.99 8.30 -6.21
N LEU A 63 -13.02 7.83 -4.97
CA LEU A 63 -13.80 6.65 -4.57
C LEU A 63 -15.30 6.88 -4.78
N GLU A 64 -15.82 8.03 -4.34
CA GLU A 64 -17.24 8.38 -4.43
C GLU A 64 -17.69 8.65 -5.88
N SER A 65 -16.78 9.10 -6.75
CA SER A 65 -17.10 9.40 -8.14
C SER A 65 -17.51 8.17 -8.95
N GLY A 66 -17.02 6.98 -8.61
CA GLY A 66 -17.19 5.77 -9.43
C GLY A 66 -16.54 5.83 -10.82
N ARG A 67 -15.72 6.85 -11.11
CA ARG A 67 -15.14 7.11 -12.45
C ARG A 67 -13.72 6.60 -12.65
N VAL A 68 -13.12 6.05 -11.59
CA VAL A 68 -11.76 5.53 -11.64
C VAL A 68 -11.71 4.10 -11.14
N PRO A 69 -10.77 3.28 -11.64
CA PRO A 69 -10.74 1.88 -11.28
C PRO A 69 -10.02 1.72 -9.93
N ILE A 70 -10.65 0.99 -9.01
CA ILE A 70 -10.20 0.85 -7.61
C ILE A 70 -9.51 -0.48 -7.31
N THR A 71 -9.66 -1.48 -8.17
CA THR A 71 -9.10 -2.83 -7.96
C THR A 71 -7.79 -3.06 -8.70
N MET A 72 -7.24 -2.04 -9.35
CA MET A 72 -6.07 -2.19 -10.21
C MET A 72 -4.79 -2.37 -9.40
N GLU A 73 -3.89 -3.18 -9.95
CA GLU A 73 -2.50 -3.28 -9.50
C GLU A 73 -1.57 -2.51 -10.45
N ASP A 74 -0.47 -2.00 -9.89
CA ASP A 74 0.66 -1.48 -10.64
C ASP A 74 1.55 -2.59 -11.23
N ASN A 75 2.63 -2.23 -11.91
CA ASN A 75 3.50 -3.21 -12.58
C ASN A 75 4.19 -4.17 -11.60
N ASP A 76 4.35 -3.79 -10.33
CA ASP A 76 4.92 -4.63 -9.26
C ASP A 76 3.83 -5.45 -8.54
N GLY A 77 2.56 -5.39 -8.98
CA GLY A 77 1.44 -6.07 -8.33
C GLY A 77 0.93 -5.35 -7.08
N SER A 78 1.33 -4.09 -6.88
CA SER A 78 0.96 -3.33 -5.68
C SER A 78 -0.40 -2.64 -5.90
N THR A 79 -1.29 -2.77 -4.92
CA THR A 79 -2.64 -2.17 -4.92
C THR A 79 -2.63 -0.74 -4.39
N LEU A 80 -3.78 -0.06 -4.44
CA LEU A 80 -3.93 1.26 -3.79
C LEU A 80 -3.68 1.22 -2.26
N ILE A 81 -3.96 0.09 -1.58
CA ILE A 81 -3.68 -0.07 -0.14
C ILE A 81 -2.18 -0.09 0.10
N HIS A 82 -1.39 -0.79 -0.75
CA HIS A 82 0.06 -0.74 -0.67
C HIS A 82 0.56 0.71 -0.75
N HIS A 83 0.10 1.47 -1.74
CA HIS A 83 0.55 2.85 -1.92
C HIS A 83 0.14 3.77 -0.77
N ALA A 84 -1.07 3.60 -0.22
CA ALA A 84 -1.52 4.31 0.99
C ALA A 84 -0.70 3.93 2.22
N CYS A 85 -0.30 2.67 2.38
CA CYS A 85 0.57 2.27 3.49
C CYS A 85 2.00 2.82 3.38
N TRP A 86 2.41 3.29 2.20
CA TRP A 86 3.74 3.86 1.95
C TRP A 86 3.80 5.38 2.12
N SER A 87 2.64 6.03 2.31
CA SER A 87 2.58 7.47 2.59
C SER A 87 3.02 7.80 4.01
N GLU A 88 3.29 9.08 4.25
CA GLU A 88 3.77 9.55 5.56
C GLU A 88 2.71 9.45 6.65
N ARG A 89 1.45 9.73 6.28
CA ARG A 89 0.30 9.75 7.18
C ARG A 89 -0.77 8.75 6.72
N PRO A 90 -1.69 8.34 7.61
CA PRO A 90 -2.70 7.32 7.32
C PRO A 90 -4.02 7.86 6.75
N ASP A 91 -4.15 9.15 6.40
CA ASP A 91 -5.46 9.75 6.11
C ASP A 91 -6.10 9.20 4.82
N ALA A 92 -5.31 8.96 3.78
CA ALA A 92 -5.76 8.24 2.59
C ALA A 92 -6.14 6.79 2.92
N LEU A 93 -5.35 6.09 3.76
CA LEU A 93 -5.64 4.73 4.19
C LEU A 93 -6.96 4.66 4.97
N LYS A 94 -7.22 5.63 5.87
CA LYS A 94 -8.49 5.77 6.60
C LYS A 94 -9.69 5.87 5.66
N HIS A 95 -9.61 6.70 4.62
CA HIS A 95 -10.68 6.77 3.63
C HIS A 95 -10.87 5.48 2.85
N LEU A 96 -9.80 4.74 2.55
CA LEU A 96 -9.92 3.42 1.92
C LEU A 96 -10.62 2.42 2.84
N VAL A 97 -10.27 2.40 4.13
CA VAL A 97 -10.88 1.52 5.15
C VAL A 97 -12.36 1.84 5.39
N GLN A 98 -12.72 3.12 5.42
CA GLN A 98 -14.09 3.56 5.64
C GLN A 98 -14.99 3.47 4.39
N SER A 99 -14.40 3.22 3.22
CA SER A 99 -15.14 3.21 1.96
C SER A 99 -15.82 1.86 1.72
N SER A 100 -17.13 1.87 1.51
CA SER A 100 -17.89 0.68 1.09
C SER A 100 -17.51 0.15 -0.30
N HIS A 101 -16.72 0.90 -1.07
CA HIS A 101 -16.25 0.49 -2.39
C HIS A 101 -14.99 -0.38 -2.33
N VAL A 102 -14.27 -0.37 -1.22
CA VAL A 102 -12.97 -1.05 -1.08
C VAL A 102 -13.13 -2.27 -0.17
N ASN A 103 -12.85 -3.46 -0.71
CA ASN A 103 -12.74 -4.67 0.10
C ASN A 103 -11.35 -4.70 0.77
N VAL A 104 -11.21 -4.06 1.93
CA VAL A 104 -9.91 -3.96 2.62
C VAL A 104 -9.37 -5.33 3.03
N ASP A 105 -10.21 -6.23 3.51
CA ASP A 105 -9.81 -7.58 3.91
C ASP A 105 -9.10 -8.34 2.78
N ALA A 106 -9.61 -8.23 1.55
CA ALA A 106 -8.99 -8.85 0.38
C ALA A 106 -7.61 -8.26 -0.01
N TYR A 107 -7.24 -7.09 0.52
CA TYR A 107 -6.08 -6.33 0.04
C TYR A 107 -5.05 -5.96 1.12
N ILE A 108 -5.42 -5.93 2.41
CA ILE A 108 -4.53 -5.46 3.49
C ILE A 108 -3.36 -6.41 3.77
N ASN A 109 -3.57 -7.73 3.54
CA ASN A 109 -2.52 -8.75 3.64
C ASN A 109 -2.04 -9.25 2.27
N LYS A 110 -2.54 -8.69 1.18
CA LYS A 110 -2.19 -9.17 -0.17
C LYS A 110 -0.71 -8.91 -0.46
N GLN A 111 0.00 -9.94 -0.90
CA GLN A 111 1.38 -9.81 -1.35
C GLN A 111 1.44 -9.31 -2.79
N ASN A 112 2.33 -8.35 -3.06
CA ASN A 112 2.69 -7.95 -4.41
C ASN A 112 3.64 -8.97 -5.07
N LYS A 113 4.14 -8.70 -6.29
CA LYS A 113 5.02 -9.63 -7.03
C LYS A 113 6.35 -9.93 -6.34
N LYS A 114 6.74 -9.16 -5.33
CA LYS A 114 7.94 -9.37 -4.50
C LYS A 114 7.63 -10.15 -3.22
N GLY A 115 6.39 -10.59 -3.02
CA GLY A 115 5.95 -11.20 -1.78
C GLY A 115 5.72 -10.18 -0.65
N SER A 116 5.83 -8.88 -0.91
CA SER A 116 5.65 -7.86 0.12
C SER A 116 4.18 -7.52 0.31
N THR A 117 3.72 -7.54 1.56
CA THR A 117 2.42 -6.98 1.97
C THR A 117 2.51 -5.45 2.10
N PRO A 118 1.38 -4.72 2.21
CA PRO A 118 1.37 -3.30 2.54
C PRO A 118 2.20 -2.96 3.79
N LEU A 119 2.14 -3.81 4.83
CA LEU A 119 2.89 -3.63 6.08
C LEU A 119 4.41 -3.65 5.87
N HIS A 120 4.93 -4.53 5.02
CA HIS A 120 6.37 -4.55 4.69
C HIS A 120 6.84 -3.17 4.22
N GLY A 121 6.09 -2.56 3.31
CA GLY A 121 6.47 -1.26 2.78
C GLY A 121 6.28 -0.13 3.78
N ALA A 122 5.23 -0.16 4.61
CA ALA A 122 5.07 0.80 5.70
C ALA A 122 6.28 0.77 6.65
N CYS A 123 6.73 -0.44 7.03
CA CYS A 123 7.93 -0.65 7.84
C CYS A 123 9.21 -0.19 7.12
N TRP A 124 9.38 -0.55 5.84
CA TRP A 124 10.54 -0.15 5.04
C TRP A 124 10.68 1.37 4.92
N PHE A 125 9.58 2.08 4.67
CA PHE A 125 9.56 3.53 4.58
C PHE A 125 9.50 4.23 5.94
N GLY A 126 9.48 3.47 7.05
CA GLY A 126 9.48 4.00 8.42
C GLY A 126 8.19 4.73 8.81
N ARG A 127 7.03 4.33 8.27
CA ARG A 127 5.73 5.00 8.42
C ARG A 127 5.03 4.61 9.72
N ILE A 128 5.57 5.05 10.86
CA ILE A 128 5.10 4.58 12.18
C ILE A 128 3.63 4.87 12.44
N ASP A 129 3.13 6.06 12.07
CA ASP A 129 1.73 6.42 12.28
C ASP A 129 0.77 5.59 11.41
N VAL A 130 1.23 5.15 10.23
CA VAL A 130 0.49 4.22 9.38
C VAL A 130 0.46 2.83 10.01
N VAL A 131 1.60 2.35 10.51
CA VAL A 131 1.68 1.02 11.17
C VAL A 131 0.85 0.98 12.45
N ARG A 132 0.86 2.05 13.24
CA ARG A 132 -0.04 2.17 14.41
C ARG A 132 -1.50 2.07 14.00
N TYR A 133 -1.93 2.88 13.04
CA TYR A 133 -3.30 2.82 12.54
C TYR A 133 -3.68 1.43 11.98
N MET A 134 -2.73 0.74 11.34
CA MET A 134 -2.94 -0.64 10.87
C MET A 134 -3.19 -1.62 12.02
N MET A 135 -2.45 -1.50 13.12
CA MET A 135 -2.48 -2.45 14.25
C MET A 135 -3.45 -2.07 15.37
N GLU A 136 -3.97 -0.84 15.38
CA GLU A 136 -4.96 -0.39 16.36
C GLU A 136 -6.26 -1.21 16.24
N SER A 137 -6.81 -1.64 17.38
CA SER A 137 -8.01 -2.49 17.46
C SER A 137 -9.23 -1.87 16.79
N ASP A 138 -9.36 -0.54 16.88
CA ASP A 138 -10.42 0.25 16.23
C ASP A 138 -10.00 0.81 14.85
N GLY A 139 -8.80 0.46 14.37
CA GLY A 139 -8.22 0.97 13.14
C GLY A 139 -8.82 0.35 11.90
N ILE A 140 -8.30 -0.82 11.50
CA ILE A 140 -8.71 -1.50 10.26
C ILE A 140 -9.84 -2.51 10.51
N GLY A 141 -9.93 -3.08 11.72
CA GLY A 141 -10.91 -4.10 12.07
C GLY A 141 -10.73 -5.41 11.30
N VAL A 142 -9.53 -5.66 10.79
CA VAL A 142 -9.13 -6.88 10.07
C VAL A 142 -7.79 -7.35 10.65
N ASP A 143 -7.62 -8.66 10.80
CA ASP A 143 -6.36 -9.26 11.25
C ASP A 143 -5.24 -8.97 10.24
N ILE A 144 -4.12 -8.45 10.72
CA ILE A 144 -2.94 -8.19 9.89
C ILE A 144 -1.85 -9.19 10.25
N ASP A 145 -1.40 -9.95 9.26
CA ASP A 145 -0.31 -10.90 9.47
C ASP A 145 1.04 -10.16 9.46
N VAL A 146 1.60 -9.99 10.67
CA VAL A 146 2.89 -9.32 10.91
C VAL A 146 4.11 -10.21 10.62
N ASN A 147 3.89 -11.50 10.33
CA ASN A 147 4.93 -12.50 10.15
C ASN A 147 5.13 -12.94 8.69
N VAL A 148 4.33 -12.42 7.77
CA VAL A 148 4.44 -12.75 6.33
C VAL A 148 5.87 -12.56 5.86
N ARG A 149 6.40 -13.55 5.14
CA ARG A 149 7.71 -13.47 4.49
C ARG A 149 7.55 -13.09 3.02
N ASN A 150 8.35 -12.12 2.58
CA ASN A 150 8.47 -11.78 1.17
C ASN A 150 9.34 -12.81 0.42
N ASN A 151 9.56 -12.61 -0.88
CA ASN A 151 10.33 -13.55 -1.72
C ASN A 151 11.81 -13.68 -1.32
N ASN A 152 12.34 -12.77 -0.50
CA ASN A 152 13.69 -12.84 0.07
C ASN A 152 13.71 -13.51 1.46
N GLY A 153 12.54 -13.90 1.98
CA GLY A 153 12.39 -14.40 3.35
C GLY A 153 12.29 -13.30 4.41
N ASP A 154 12.32 -12.02 4.02
CA ASP A 154 12.20 -10.90 4.96
C ASP A 154 10.77 -10.78 5.48
N THR A 155 10.62 -10.53 6.77
CA THR A 155 9.35 -10.15 7.42
C THR A 155 9.20 -8.62 7.48
N PRO A 156 8.03 -8.09 7.89
CA PRO A 156 7.88 -6.67 8.22
C PRO A 156 8.92 -6.15 9.22
N LEU A 157 9.31 -6.95 10.22
CA LEU A 157 10.37 -6.59 11.17
C LEU A 157 11.73 -6.40 10.48
N HIS A 158 12.09 -7.28 9.53
CA HIS A 158 13.32 -7.10 8.73
C HIS A 158 13.29 -5.78 7.96
N SER A 159 12.12 -5.42 7.40
CA SER A 159 11.92 -4.14 6.70
C SER A 159 12.07 -2.94 7.64
N ALA A 160 11.53 -3.03 8.86
CA ALA A 160 11.70 -2.00 9.90
C ALA A 160 13.18 -1.83 10.28
N CYS A 161 13.91 -2.93 10.48
CA CYS A 161 15.35 -2.92 10.74
C CYS A 161 16.13 -2.21 9.62
N ARG A 162 15.76 -2.44 8.36
CA ARG A 162 16.40 -1.80 7.20
C ARG A 162 16.12 -0.30 7.11
N SER A 163 14.96 0.16 7.59
CA SER A 163 14.64 1.59 7.66
C SER A 163 15.48 2.34 8.70
N GLY A 164 16.06 1.63 9.68
CA GLY A 164 16.78 2.22 10.81
C GLY A 164 15.88 2.90 11.86
N ASN A 165 14.55 2.76 11.75
CA ASN A 165 13.59 3.36 12.67
C ASN A 165 13.45 2.51 13.94
N LYS A 166 14.15 2.91 15.01
CA LYS A 166 14.11 2.22 16.32
C LYS A 166 12.72 2.20 16.96
N GLU A 167 11.94 3.26 16.78
CA GLU A 167 10.58 3.35 17.33
C GLU A 167 9.66 2.33 16.66
N MET A 168 9.76 2.17 15.33
CA MET A 168 9.05 1.12 14.59
C MET A 168 9.44 -0.28 15.06
N ILE A 169 10.74 -0.52 15.26
CA ILE A 169 11.22 -1.83 15.72
C ILE A 169 10.66 -2.12 17.11
N ALA A 170 10.75 -1.17 18.05
CA ALA A 170 10.19 -1.33 19.38
C ALA A 170 8.69 -1.61 19.35
N TYR A 171 7.94 -0.84 18.56
CA TYR A 171 6.50 -1.04 18.40
C TYR A 171 6.14 -2.44 17.90
N LEU A 172 6.83 -2.94 16.87
CA LEU A 172 6.58 -4.28 16.35
C LEU A 172 6.95 -5.38 17.36
N LEU A 173 8.04 -5.20 18.12
CA LEU A 173 8.47 -6.16 19.14
C LEU A 173 7.50 -6.27 20.33
N ASP A 174 6.69 -5.24 20.55
CA ASP A 174 5.65 -5.21 21.58
C ASP A 174 4.33 -5.84 21.11
N LEU A 175 4.21 -6.27 19.83
CA LEU A 175 3.03 -6.97 19.32
C LEU A 175 3.06 -8.45 19.74
N ASP A 176 1.97 -8.91 20.35
CA ASP A 176 1.84 -10.29 20.86
C ASP A 176 1.87 -11.33 19.72
N GLU A 177 1.44 -10.96 18.52
CA GLU A 177 1.36 -11.82 17.34
C GLU A 177 2.71 -11.99 16.63
N LEU A 178 3.72 -11.18 16.95
CA LEU A 178 5.01 -11.22 16.27
C LEU A 178 5.81 -12.47 16.69
N ASP A 179 6.13 -13.32 15.71
CA ASP A 179 7.03 -14.44 15.91
C ASP A 179 8.49 -14.01 15.72
N VAL A 180 9.15 -13.77 16.84
CA VAL A 180 10.59 -13.46 16.90
C VAL A 180 11.48 -14.70 17.05
N ARG A 181 10.89 -15.90 17.15
CA ARG A 181 11.68 -17.12 17.40
C ARG A 181 12.31 -17.58 16.08
N PRO A 182 13.61 -17.88 16.05
CA PRO A 182 14.18 -18.57 14.91
C PRO A 182 13.48 -19.93 14.78
N GLU A 183 12.86 -20.20 13.63
CA GLU A 183 12.43 -21.55 13.28
C GLU A 183 13.64 -22.47 13.47
N VAL A 184 13.50 -23.46 14.36
CA VAL A 184 14.51 -24.51 14.49
C VAL A 184 14.51 -25.24 13.16
N ILE A 185 15.49 -24.91 12.31
CA ILE A 185 15.75 -25.67 11.09
C ILE A 185 16.21 -27.05 11.59
N GLY A 186 15.28 -27.99 11.67
CA GLY A 186 15.56 -29.36 12.06
C GLY A 186 16.74 -29.89 11.23
N PRO A 187 17.62 -30.71 11.83
CA PRO A 187 18.84 -31.12 11.14
C PRO A 187 18.45 -31.76 9.81
N ASN A 188 18.92 -31.13 8.73
CA ASN A 188 18.93 -31.67 7.38
C ASN A 188 19.17 -33.17 7.48
N HIS A 189 18.19 -33.97 7.08
CA HIS A 189 18.42 -35.37 6.75
C HIS A 189 19.37 -35.38 5.55
N ARG A 190 20.68 -35.18 5.83
CA ARG A 190 21.74 -35.71 5.00
C ARG A 190 21.44 -37.18 4.94
N GLY A 191 20.96 -37.61 3.77
CA GLY A 191 20.68 -39.00 3.50
C GLY A 191 21.82 -39.84 4.03
N ASP A 192 21.45 -40.76 4.91
CA ASP A 192 22.25 -41.93 5.21
C ASP A 192 22.52 -42.64 3.88
N SER A 193 23.68 -42.35 3.31
CA SER A 193 24.33 -43.15 2.29
C SER A 193 25.65 -43.63 2.88
N LEU A 194 25.56 -44.63 3.75
CA LEU A 194 26.71 -45.44 4.15
C LEU A 194 26.36 -46.92 3.93
N LEU A 195 27.03 -47.47 2.92
CA LEU A 195 27.40 -48.87 2.67
C LEU A 195 26.31 -49.94 2.70
#